data_AF-A0A1G2U1B2-F1
#
_entry.id   AF-A0A1G2U1B2-F1
#
_cell.length_a   1.000
_cell.length_b   1.000
_cell.length_c   1.000
_cell.angle_alpha   90.00
_cell.angle_beta   90.00
_cell.angle_gamma   90.00
#
_symmetry.space_group_name_H-M   'P 1'
#
loop_
_entity.id
_entity.type
_entity.pdbx_description
1 polymer ?
#
loop_
_entity_poly.entity_id
_entity_poly.type
_entity_poly.pdbx_seq_one_letter_code
_entity_poly.pdbx_strand_id
1 'polypeptide(L)' 'MINVEVAKGPNENSLSLLRRFTKRVQGAGILPRLRSIRYSERLKSENVKRSKTLKKIAKREVIQDMLRMGKPIPERKRRR' A
#
# COMPACT_ATOMS: atom_id res chain seq x y z
N MET A 1 3.33 -21.07 13.79
CA MET A 1 2.99 -19.66 14.08
C MET A 1 1.89 -19.24 13.12
N ILE A 2 0.71 -18.89 13.63
CA ILE A 2 -0.43 -18.49 12.78
C ILE A 2 -0.32 -16.99 12.54
N ASN A 3 -0.19 -16.59 11.28
CA ASN A 3 0.04 -15.18 10.94
C ASN A 3 -1.25 -14.35 10.94
N VAL A 4 -2.38 -14.94 10.53
CA VAL A 4 -3.71 -14.31 10.56
C VAL A 4 -4.76 -15.38 10.78
N GLU A 5 -5.62 -15.16 11.77
CA GLU A 5 -6.79 -16.00 12.02
C GLU A 5 -8.05 -15.14 12.16
N VAL A 6 -9.17 -15.68 11.68
CA VAL A 6 -10.49 -15.04 11.77
C VAL A 6 -11.54 -16.11 12.07
N ALA A 7 -12.13 -16.06 13.26
CA ALA A 7 -13.27 -16.88 13.63
C ALA A 7 -14.59 -16.23 13.20
N LYS A 8 -15.58 -17.06 12.85
CA LYS A 8 -16.92 -16.61 12.45
C LYS A 8 -17.69 -16.09 13.67
N GLY A 9 -18.30 -14.91 13.53
CA GLY A 9 -19.22 -14.38 14.55
C GLY A 9 -20.62 -15.00 14.45
N PRO A 10 -21.43 -14.95 15.53
CA PRO A 10 -22.72 -15.63 15.63
C PRO A 10 -23.70 -15.30 14.49
N ASN A 11 -23.72 -14.05 14.00
CA ASN A 11 -24.61 -13.60 12.90
C ASN A 11 -23.85 -13.08 11.67
N GLU A 12 -22.63 -13.57 11.41
CA GLU A 12 -21.82 -13.09 10.29
C GLU A 12 -22.10 -13.83 8.98
N ASN A 13 -22.38 -13.09 7.91
CA ASN A 13 -22.41 -13.61 6.54
C ASN A 13 -21.00 -13.99 6.07
N SER A 14 -20.87 -15.10 5.34
CA SER A 14 -19.61 -15.61 4.78
C SER A 14 -18.83 -14.57 3.97
N LEU A 15 -19.52 -13.68 3.24
CA LEU A 15 -18.87 -12.60 2.48
C LEU A 15 -18.18 -11.57 3.39
N SER A 16 -18.82 -11.22 4.51
CA SER A 16 -18.28 -10.29 5.50
C SER A 16 -17.05 -10.87 6.20
N LEU A 17 -17.09 -12.17 6.49
CA LEU A 17 -15.95 -12.91 7.06
C LEU A 17 -14.75 -12.86 6.11
N LEU A 18 -14.96 -13.14 4.83
CA LEU A 18 -13.91 -13.09 3.80
C LEU A 18 -13.33 -11.67 3.65
N ARG A 19 -14.17 -10.63 3.72
CA ARG A 19 -13.72 -9.24 3.74
C ARG A 19 -12.86 -8.91 4.97
N ARG A 20 -13.22 -9.41 6.16
CA ARG A 20 -12.39 -9.22 7.36
C ARG A 20 -11.06 -9.94 7.26
N PHE A 21 -11.07 -11.17 6.77
CA PHE A 21 -9.86 -11.95 6.54
C PHE A 21 -8.92 -11.24 5.57
N THR A 22 -9.43 -10.85 4.39
CA THR A 22 -8.65 -10.10 3.39
C THR A 22 -8.11 -8.79 3.96
N LYS A 23 -8.89 -8.05 4.76
CA LYS A 23 -8.43 -6.83 5.42
C LYS A 23 -7.34 -7.08 6.47
N ARG A 24 -7.46 -8.12 7.29
CA ARG A 24 -6.41 -8.50 8.25
C ARG A 24 -5.12 -8.95 7.55
N VAL A 25 -5.23 -9.74 6.48
CA VAL A 25 -4.08 -10.16 5.66
C VAL A 25 -3.38 -8.96 5.01
N GLN A 26 -4.15 -7.99 4.48
CA GLN A 26 -3.61 -6.76 3.92
C GLN A 26 -2.95 -5.88 4.99
N GLY A 27 -3.59 -5.71 6.15
CA GLY A 27 -3.06 -4.90 7.26
C GLY A 27 -1.81 -5.49 7.91
N ALA A 28 -1.72 -6.82 7.97
CA ALA A 28 -0.55 -7.52 8.50
C ALA A 28 0.71 -7.38 7.62
N GLY A 29 0.59 -6.89 6.38
CA GLY A 29 1.75 -6.60 5.52
C GLY A 29 2.56 -7.83 5.09
N ILE A 30 2.04 -9.04 5.30
CA ILE A 30 2.74 -10.31 5.03
C ILE A 30 3.04 -10.45 3.54
N LEU A 31 2.07 -10.17 2.67
CA LEU A 31 2.25 -10.25 1.22
C LEU A 31 3.33 -9.28 0.70
N PRO A 32 3.31 -7.98 1.03
CA PRO A 32 4.39 -7.05 0.69
C PRO A 32 5.77 -7.55 1.13
N ARG A 33 5.89 -8.05 2.36
CA ARG A 33 7.16 -8.55 2.90
C ARG A 33 7.66 -9.78 2.14
N LEU A 34 6.82 -10.79 1.93
CA LEU A 34 7.19 -12.00 1.20
C LEU A 34 7.55 -11.68 -0.26
N ARG A 35 6.85 -10.73 -0.89
CA ARG A 35 7.18 -10.27 -2.24
C ARG A 35 8.52 -9.53 -2.30
N SER A 36 8.86 -8.73 -1.28
CA SER A 36 10.12 -7.98 -1.25
C SER A 36 11.34 -8.86 -1.01
N ILE A 37 11.19 -10.00 -0.31
CA ILE A 37 12.32 -10.93 -0.04
C ILE A 37 12.41 -12.07 -1.06
N ARG A 38 11.44 -12.19 -1.98
CA ARG A 38 11.36 -13.31 -2.94
C ARG A 38 12.58 -13.38 -3.85
N TYR A 39 13.07 -12.23 -4.30
CA TYR A 39 14.20 -12.13 -5.22
C TYR A 39 15.27 -11.23 -4.62
N SER A 40 16.54 -11.59 -4.83
CA SER A 40 17.66 -10.75 -4.44
C SER A 40 17.75 -9.53 -5.36
N GLU A 41 17.63 -8.33 -4.79
CA GLU A 41 17.87 -7.08 -5.49
C GLU A 41 19.20 -6.46 -5.05
N ARG A 42 19.92 -5.84 -6.00
CA ARG A 42 21.12 -5.06 -5.67
C ARG A 42 20.74 -3.80 -4.87
N LEU A 43 21.55 -3.48 -3.85
CA LEU A 43 21.47 -2.21 -3.14
C LEU A 43 21.66 -1.03 -4.11
N LYS A 44 20.70 -0.11 -4.12
CA LYS A 44 20.76 1.09 -4.97
C LYS A 44 21.84 2.04 -4.48
N SER A 45 22.53 2.70 -5.40
CA SER A 45 23.48 3.77 -5.08
C SER A 45 22.77 5.00 -4.51
N GLU A 46 23.51 5.84 -3.79
CA GLU A 46 22.98 7.08 -3.18
C GLU A 46 22.38 8.03 -4.22
N ASN A 47 23.00 8.15 -5.40
CA ASN A 47 22.49 9.00 -6.48
C ASN A 47 21.11 8.54 -6.99
N VAL A 48 20.90 7.21 -7.09
CA VAL A 48 19.61 6.64 -7.50
C VAL A 48 18.55 6.86 -6.42
N LYS A 49 18.93 6.75 -5.14
CA LYS A 49 18.02 7.05 -4.02
C LYS A 49 17.63 8.54 -4.02
N ARG A 50 18.61 9.44 -4.17
CA ARG A 50 18.42 10.89 -4.22
C ARG A 50 17.48 11.30 -5.34
N SER A 51 17.71 10.81 -6.57
CA SER A 51 16.85 11.16 -7.71
C SER A 51 15.39 10.69 -7.53
N LYS A 52 15.19 9.50 -6.93
CA LYS A 52 13.85 8.99 -6.59
C LYS A 52 13.17 9.87 -5.53
N THR A 53 13.90 10.31 -4.52
CA THR A 53 13.38 11.19 -3.47
C THR A 53 13.00 12.56 -4.03
N LEU A 54 13.85 13.17 -4.87
CA LEU A 54 13.55 14.45 -5.52
C LEU A 54 12.26 14.37 -6.36
N LYS A 55 12.09 13.31 -7.15
CA LYS A 55 10.84 13.07 -7.91
C LYS A 55 9.61 12.97 -7.01
N LYS A 56 9.75 12.40 -5.80
CA LYS A 56 8.64 12.28 -4.83
C LYS A 56 8.27 13.64 -4.24
N ILE A 57 9.25 14.48 -3.93
CA ILE A 57 9.06 15.82 -3.38
C ILE A 57 8.37 16.71 -4.43
N ALA A 58 8.89 16.75 -5.66
CA ALA A 58 8.30 17.52 -6.76
C ALA A 58 6.83 17.13 -7.02
N LYS A 59 6.51 15.82 -6.99
CA LYS A 59 5.11 15.36 -7.11
C LYS A 59 4.22 15.84 -5.97
N ARG A 60 4.77 15.99 -4.76
CA ARG A 60 4.02 16.46 -3.59
C ARG A 60 3.68 17.95 -3.73
N GLU A 61 4.64 18.75 -4.19
CA GLU A 61 4.45 20.18 -4.49
C GLU A 61 3.37 20.38 -5.56
N VAL A 62 3.46 19.67 -6.68
CA VAL A 62 2.44 19.72 -7.75
C VAL A 62 1.05 19.38 -7.22
N ILE A 63 0.92 18.40 -6.33
CA ILE A 63 -0.37 18.06 -5.70
C ILE A 63 -0.87 19.18 -4.78
N GLN A 64 0.02 19.83 -4.02
CA GLN A 64 -0.34 20.96 -3.16
C GLN A 64 -0.81 22.16 -3.98
N ASP A 65 -0.15 22.45 -5.11
CA ASP A 65 -0.55 23.52 -6.01
C ASP A 65 -1.89 23.24 -6.70
N MET A 66 -2.12 21.99 -7.14
CA MET A 66 -3.43 21.57 -7.67
C MET A 66 -4.54 21.74 -6.64
N LEU A 67 -4.28 21.35 -5.38
CA LEU A 67 -5.23 21.52 -4.29
C LEU A 67 -5.51 23.01 -4.03
N ARG A 68 -4.48 23.86 -4.07
CA ARG A 68 -4.62 25.32 -3.94
C ARG A 68 -5.43 25.93 -5.09
N MET A 69 -5.28 25.41 -6.30
CA MET A 69 -6.05 25.80 -7.49
C MET A 69 -7.47 25.20 -7.54
N GLY A 70 -7.88 24.41 -6.55
CA GLY A 70 -9.18 23.71 -6.56
C GLY A 70 -9.31 22.63 -7.64
N LYS A 71 -8.19 22.19 -8.23
CA LYS A 71 -8.17 21.17 -9.28
C LYS A 71 -8.36 19.78 -8.64
N PRO A 72 -9.12 18.88 -9.30
CA PRO A 72 -9.28 17.53 -8.81
C PRO A 72 -7.92 16.82 -8.76
N ILE A 73 -7.60 16.25 -7.60
CA ILE A 73 -6.38 15.44 -7.45
C ILE A 73 -6.54 14.21 -8.34
N PRO A 74 -5.53 13.84 -9.15
CA PRO A 74 -5.59 12.61 -9.94
C PRO A 74 -5.84 11.43 -9.00
N GLU A 75 -6.96 10.74 -9.21
CA GLU A 75 -7.35 9.62 -8.36
C GLU A 75 -6.23 8.60 -8.31
N ARG A 76 -5.75 8.30 -7.10
CA ARG A 76 -4.98 7.08 -6.89
C ARG A 76 -5.93 5.94 -7.19
N LYS A 77 -5.87 5.39 -8.42
CA LYS A 77 -6.49 4.10 -8.74
C LYS A 77 -6.05 3.12 -7.66
N ARG A 78 -6.91 2.89 -6.66
CA ARG A 78 -6.71 1.85 -5.67
C ARG A 78 -6.72 0.58 -6.49
N ARG A 79 -5.53 0.02 -6.77
CA ARG A 79 -5.41 -1.31 -7.36
C ARG A 79 -6.16 -2.23 -6.39
N ARG A 80 -7.35 -2.67 -6.79
CA ARG A 80 -8.14 -3.67 -6.07
C ARG A 80 -7.34 -4.97 -6.03
#